data_AF-A0A965JV68-F1
#
_entry.id   AF-A0A965JV68-F1
#
_cell.length_a   1.000
_cell.length_b   1.000
_cell.length_c   1.000
_cell.angle_alpha   90.00
_cell.angle_beta   90.00
_cell.angle_gamma   90.00
#
_symmetry.space_group_name_H-M   'P 1'
#
loop_
_entity.id
_entity.type
_entity.pdbx_description
1 polymer ?
#
loop_
_entity_poly.entity_id
_entity_poly.type
_entity_poly.pdbx_seq_one_letter_code
_entity_poly.pdbx_strand_id
1 'polypeptide(L)' 'MGTKNNPKNRVKNVEKKKHNGKDVEPVYYSGVHAGHGKYMAAKYAGTTQLVAGNGKPMQWDELN' A
#
# COMPACT_ATOMS: atom_id res chain seq x y z
N MET A 1 16.96 15.76 -23.73
CA MET A 1 17.10 14.31 -23.99
C MET A 1 17.36 13.58 -22.67
N GLY A 2 16.39 12.81 -22.18
CA GLY A 2 16.50 12.09 -20.90
C GLY A 2 17.20 10.75 -21.09
N THR A 3 18.39 10.61 -20.52
CA THR A 3 19.12 9.34 -20.50
C THR A 3 18.39 8.34 -19.59
N LYS A 4 18.10 7.14 -20.13
CA LYS A 4 17.37 6.03 -19.48
C LYS A 4 17.93 5.58 -18.11
N ASN A 5 19.11 6.06 -17.72
CA ASN A 5 19.89 5.57 -16.58
C ASN A 5 20.11 6.61 -15.48
N ASN A 6 19.33 7.69 -15.41
CA ASN A 6 19.51 8.71 -14.37
C ASN A 6 19.09 8.16 -12.99
N PRO A 7 20.03 7.90 -12.05
CA PRO A 7 19.73 7.31 -10.75
C PRO A 7 18.87 8.23 -9.87
N LYS A 8 18.84 9.52 -10.18
CA LYS A 8 18.01 10.53 -9.50
C LYS A 8 16.51 10.23 -9.58
N ASN A 9 16.07 9.50 -10.61
CA ASN A 9 14.67 9.09 -10.77
C ASN A 9 14.39 7.70 -10.17
N ARG A 10 15.40 7.02 -9.61
CA ARG A 10 15.32 5.62 -9.17
C ARG A 10 14.69 5.47 -7.78
N VAL A 11 14.59 6.55 -7.03
CA VAL A 11 14.02 6.54 -5.68
C VAL A 11 12.68 7.25 -5.74
N LYS A 12 11.60 6.48 -5.94
CA LYS A 12 10.30 6.91 -5.42
C LYS A 12 10.44 6.86 -3.91
N ASN A 13 10.55 8.02 -3.27
CA ASN A 13 10.34 8.12 -1.83
C ASN A 13 9.04 7.37 -1.55
N VAL A 14 9.12 6.28 -0.80
CA VAL A 14 7.92 5.62 -0.27
C VAL A 14 7.44 6.57 0.81
N GLU A 15 6.65 7.57 0.41
CA GLU A 15 6.00 8.47 1.34
C GLU A 15 5.16 7.62 2.29
N LYS A 16 5.35 7.85 3.59
CA LYS A 16 4.52 7.23 4.62
C LYS A 16 3.11 7.73 4.40
N LYS A 17 2.27 6.90 3.80
CA LYS A 17 0.87 7.22 3.58
C LYS A 17 0.15 7.29 4.92
N LYS A 18 -0.82 8.18 5.03
CA LYS A 18 -1.67 8.34 6.20
C LYS A 18 -3.10 8.07 5.81
N HIS A 19 -3.79 7.25 6.59
CA HIS A 19 -5.22 7.01 6.41
C HIS A 19 -5.96 7.42 7.68
N ASN A 20 -6.95 8.32 7.56
CA ASN A 20 -7.70 8.86 8.72
C ASN A 20 -6.80 9.39 9.86
N GLY A 21 -5.71 10.09 9.49
CA GLY A 21 -4.77 10.65 10.47
C GLY A 21 -3.85 9.63 11.14
N LYS A 22 -3.96 8.33 10.82
CA LYS A 22 -3.08 7.27 11.30
C LYS A 22 -2.06 6.90 10.23
N ASP A 23 -0.82 6.65 10.67
CA ASP A 23 0.21 6.14 9.79
C ASP A 23 -0.15 4.73 9.33
N VAL A 24 0.09 4.45 8.04
CA VAL A 24 -0.14 3.12 7.47
C VAL A 24 1.12 2.58 6.82
N GLU A 25 1.19 1.25 6.75
CA GLU A 25 2.29 0.50 6.15
C GLU A 25 1.74 -0.46 5.10
N PRO A 26 2.52 -0.75 4.05
CA PRO A 26 2.16 -1.80 3.10
C PRO A 26 2.30 -3.17 3.77
N VAL A 27 1.33 -4.06 3.53
CA VAL A 27 1.37 -5.45 3.96
C VAL A 27 0.89 -6.36 2.84
N TYR A 28 1.51 -7.53 2.71
CA TYR A 28 1.07 -8.53 1.75
C TYR A 28 -0.24 -9.16 2.20
N TYR A 29 -1.31 -8.91 1.45
CA TYR A 29 -2.60 -9.54 1.66
C TYR A 29 -2.74 -10.77 0.76
N SER A 30 -2.96 -11.92 1.38
CA SER A 30 -3.23 -13.18 0.69
C SER A 30 -4.64 -13.66 1.06
N GLY A 31 -5.60 -13.35 0.19
CA GLY A 31 -6.96 -13.88 0.31
C GLY A 31 -7.03 -15.39 0.08
N VAL A 32 -7.76 -16.10 0.94
CA VAL A 32 -7.98 -17.56 0.82
C VAL A 32 -9.36 -17.88 0.21
N HIS A 33 -10.31 -16.95 0.29
CA HIS A 33 -11.68 -17.15 -0.17
C HIS A 33 -11.89 -16.72 -1.63
N ALA A 34 -12.87 -17.33 -2.29
CA ALA A 34 -13.25 -16.98 -3.66
C ALA A 34 -13.59 -15.48 -3.78
N GLY A 35 -13.00 -14.81 -4.77
CA GLY A 35 -13.14 -13.36 -4.95
C GLY A 35 -12.13 -12.51 -4.16
N HIS A 36 -11.24 -13.11 -3.37
CA HIS A 36 -10.11 -12.44 -2.76
C HIS A 36 -8.83 -12.73 -3.54
N GLY A 37 -8.18 -11.70 -4.06
CA GLY A 37 -6.89 -11.79 -4.74
C GLY A 37 -5.68 -11.70 -3.80
N LYS A 38 -4.48 -11.72 -4.40
CA LYS A 38 -3.22 -11.42 -3.72
C LYS A 38 -2.76 -10.02 -4.13
N TYR A 39 -2.58 -9.12 -3.17
CA TYR A 39 -2.20 -7.74 -3.44
C TYR A 39 -1.51 -7.11 -2.23
N MET A 40 -0.89 -5.94 -2.43
CA MET A 40 -0.39 -5.13 -1.32
C MET A 40 -1.54 -4.34 -0.74
N ALA A 41 -1.92 -4.64 0.49
CA ALA A 41 -2.92 -3.89 1.24
C ALA A 41 -2.23 -2.87 2.16
N ALA A 42 -2.98 -1.87 2.62
CA ALA A 42 -2.55 -1.01 3.69
C ALA A 42 -2.97 -1.57 5.06
N LYS A 43 -2.08 -1.51 6.05
CA LYS A 43 -2.37 -1.76 7.47
C LYS A 43 -2.02 -0.54 8.30
N TYR A 44 -2.63 -0.37 9.47
CA TYR A 44 -2.20 0.67 10.40
C TYR A 44 -0.84 0.33 11.01
N ALA A 45 0.07 1.30 11.04
CA ALA A 45 1.42 1.14 11.56
C ALA A 45 1.41 0.60 12.99
N GLY A 46 2.30 -0.36 13.27
CA GLY A 46 2.40 -1.00 14.60
C GLY A 46 1.25 -1.96 14.95
N THR A 47 0.30 -2.21 14.06
CA THR A 47 -0.81 -3.14 14.28
C THR A 47 -0.91 -4.20 13.19
N THR A 48 -1.72 -5.22 13.42
CA THR A 48 -2.13 -6.20 12.40
C THR A 48 -3.45 -5.81 11.71
N GLN A 49 -4.02 -4.66 12.07
CA GLN A 49 -5.31 -4.22 11.56
C GLN A 49 -5.16 -3.65 10.14
N LEU A 50 -5.84 -4.30 9.20
CA LEU A 50 -5.91 -3.84 7.82
C LEU A 50 -6.80 -2.60 7.74
N VAL A 51 -6.41 -1.68 6.85
CA VAL A 51 -7.27 -0.58 6.45
C VAL A 51 -8.33 -1.17 5.51
N ALA A 52 -9.61 -1.04 5.86
CA ALA A 52 -10.70 -1.57 5.08
C ALA A 52 -11.53 -0.45 4.43
N GLY A 53 -11.87 -0.63 3.14
CA GLY A 53 -12.82 0.19 2.41
C GLY A 53 -13.86 -0.72 1.75
N ASN A 54 -15.16 -0.39 1.84
CA ASN A 54 -16.25 -1.20 1.28
C ASN A 54 -16.21 -2.69 1.67
N GLY A 55 -15.79 -2.99 2.90
CA GLY A 55 -15.73 -4.37 3.43
C GLY A 55 -14.56 -5.21 2.93
N LYS A 56 -13.59 -4.63 2.19
CA LYS A 56 -12.37 -5.29 1.73
C LYS A 56 -11.13 -4.50 2.18
N PRO A 57 -9.97 -5.14 2.38
CA PRO A 57 -8.72 -4.42 2.59
C PRO A 57 -8.42 -3.48 1.41
N MET A 58 -8.10 -2.22 1.70
CA MET A 58 -7.72 -1.25 0.68
C MET A 58 -6.33 -1.57 0.14
N GLN A 59 -6.16 -1.45 -1.17
CA GLN A 59 -4.86 -1.62 -1.79
C GLN A 59 -3.94 -0.46 -1.42
N TRP A 60 -2.66 -0.76 -1.24
CA TRP A 60 -1.64 0.22 -0.92
C TRP A 60 -1.57 1.34 -1.95
N ASP A 61 -1.74 1.01 -3.23
CA ASP A 61 -1.67 1.98 -4.33
C ASP A 61 -2.92 2.87 -4.43
N GLU A 62 -4.09 2.37 -4.00
CA GLU A 62 -5.36 3.13 -3.96
C GLU A 62 -5.43 4.10 -2.78
N LEU A 63 -4.56 3.92 -1.80
CA LEU A 63 -4.50 4.80 -0.65
C LEU A 63 -3.84 6.13 -1.07
N ASN A 64 -4.63 7.21 -1.13
CA ASN A 64 -4.12 8.57 -1.37
C ASN A 64 -3.40 9.12 -0.13
#